data_AF-A0A847QCD2-F1
#
_entry.id   AF-A0A847QCD2-F1
#
_cell.length_a   1.000
_cell.length_b   1.000
_cell.length_c   1.000
_cell.angle_alpha   90.00
_cell.angle_beta   90.00
_cell.angle_gamma   90.00
#
_symmetry.space_group_name_H-M   'P 1'
#
loop_
_entity.id
_entity.type
_entity.pdbx_description
1 polymer ?
#
loop_
_entity_poly.entity_id
_entity_poly.type
_entity_poly.pdbx_seq_one_letter_code
_entity_poly.pdbx_strand_id
1 'polypeptide(L)' 'MITPEVIARINELAKKQRENNLTEQEREEQTRLRRLYIDNIKNQIKHQLGPIEISSHSKECSCGCHAKH' A
#
# COMPACT_ATOMS: atom_id res chain seq x y z
N MET A 1 3.79 7.59 -10.37
CA MET A 1 4.13 8.69 -9.44
C MET A 1 2.83 9.30 -8.97
N ILE A 2 2.57 9.27 -7.66
CA ILE A 2 1.46 10.03 -7.06
C ILE A 2 1.85 11.50 -7.03
N THR A 3 0.95 12.37 -7.43
CA THR A 3 1.17 13.81 -7.40
C THR A 3 0.48 14.44 -6.18
N PRO A 4 0.95 15.60 -5.70
CA PRO A 4 0.31 16.32 -4.59
C PRO A 4 -1.18 16.61 -4.84
N GLU A 5 -1.57 16.83 -6.09
CA GLU A 5 -2.95 17.09 -6.51
C GLU A 5 -3.86 15.88 -6.26
N VAL A 6 -3.36 14.66 -6.51
CA VAL A 6 -4.11 13.42 -6.21
C VAL A 6 -4.36 13.28 -4.72
N ILE A 7 -3.36 13.60 -3.89
CA ILE A 7 -3.48 13.56 -2.43
C ILE A 7 -4.48 14.62 -1.94
N ALA A 8 -4.39 15.85 -2.47
CA ALA A 8 -5.32 16.92 -2.16
C ALA A 8 -6.77 16.51 -2.50
N ARG A 9 -6.98 15.92 -3.68
CA ARG A 9 -8.29 15.45 -4.12
C ARG A 9 -8.85 14.34 -3.22
N ILE A 10 -8.03 13.38 -2.81
CA ILE A 10 -8.43 12.34 -1.85
C ILE A 10 -8.88 12.97 -0.51
N ASN A 11 -8.18 14.00 -0.04
CA ASN A 11 -8.51 14.71 1.19
C ASN A 11 -9.82 15.51 1.08
N GLU A 12 -10.05 16.20 -0.05
CA GLU A 12 -11.31 16.88 -0.34
C GLU A 12 -12.49 15.91 -0.30
N LEU A 13 -12.37 14.78 -1.01
CA LEU A 13 -13.40 13.74 -1.05
C LEU A 13 -13.62 13.12 0.34
N ALA A 14 -12.55 12.93 1.13
CA ALA A 14 -12.67 12.45 2.51
C ALA A 14 -13.37 13.45 3.43
N LYS A 15 -13.18 14.76 3.21
CA LYS A 15 -13.90 15.81 3.94
C LYS A 15 -15.39 15.78 3.60
N LYS A 16 -15.73 15.74 2.31
CA LYS A 16 -17.13 15.59 1.84
C LYS A 16 -17.81 14.35 2.40
N GLN A 17 -17.09 13.22 2.46
CA GLN A 17 -17.58 11.98 3.08
C GLN A 17 -17.93 12.16 4.56
N ARG A 18 -17.07 12.85 5.33
CA ARG A 18 -17.33 13.14 6.76
C ARG A 18 -18.54 14.05 6.95
N GLU A 19 -18.75 14.96 6.03
CA GLU A 19 -19.88 15.90 6.04
C GLU A 19 -21.17 15.30 5.44
N ASN A 20 -21.19 14.01 5.08
CA ASN A 20 -22.30 13.32 4.39
C ASN A 20 -22.73 13.96 3.06
N ASN A 21 -21.86 14.76 2.43
CA ASN A 21 -22.11 15.46 1.16
C ASN A 21 -21.43 14.77 -0.04
N LEU A 22 -21.14 13.47 0.07
CA LEU A 22 -20.44 12.72 -0.96
C LEU A 22 -21.44 12.07 -1.92
N THR A 23 -21.35 12.41 -3.20
CA THR A 23 -22.16 11.75 -4.24
C THR A 23 -21.61 10.36 -4.59
N GLU A 24 -22.43 9.54 -5.25
CA GLU A 24 -22.02 8.21 -5.71
C GLU A 24 -20.81 8.27 -6.67
N GLN A 25 -20.83 9.23 -7.59
CA GLN A 25 -19.74 9.45 -8.55
C GLN A 25 -18.44 9.83 -7.84
N GLU A 26 -18.52 10.70 -6.83
CA GLU A 26 -17.36 11.10 -6.03
C GLU A 26 -16.84 9.95 -5.15
N ARG A 27 -17.72 9.05 -4.71
CA ARG A 27 -17.33 7.84 -3.98
C ARG A 27 -16.55 6.87 -4.87
N GLU A 28 -16.99 6.68 -6.11
CA GLU A 28 -16.26 5.91 -7.11
C GLU A 28 -14.90 6.55 -7.42
N GLU A 29 -14.87 7.89 -7.60
CA GLU A 29 -13.63 8.67 -7.79
C GLU A 29 -12.68 8.46 -6.61
N GLN A 30 -13.17 8.61 -5.38
CA GLN A 30 -12.38 8.42 -4.16
C GLN A 30 -11.78 7.01 -4.08
N THR A 31 -12.57 5.99 -4.41
CA THR A 31 -12.14 4.59 -4.41
C THR A 31 -11.02 4.35 -5.42
N ARG A 32 -11.19 4.86 -6.65
CA ARG A 32 -10.18 4.76 -7.71
C ARG A 32 -8.88 5.46 -7.31
N LEU A 33 -8.95 6.69 -6.78
CA LEU A 33 -7.79 7.47 -6.38
C LEU A 33 -7.05 6.82 -5.21
N ARG A 34 -7.77 6.30 -4.20
CA ARG A 34 -7.18 5.57 -3.08
C ARG A 34 -6.46 4.31 -3.53
N ARG A 35 -7.03 3.55 -4.47
CA ARG A 35 -6.38 2.36 -5.02
C ARG A 35 -5.09 2.70 -5.74
N LEU A 36 -5.11 3.73 -6.60
CA LEU A 36 -3.92 4.23 -7.28
C LEU A 36 -2.82 4.66 -6.29
N TYR A 37 -3.20 5.35 -5.22
CA TYR A 37 -2.28 5.75 -4.16
C TYR A 37 -1.62 4.55 -3.49
N ILE A 38 -2.43 3.59 -3.03
CA ILE A 38 -1.95 2.38 -2.36
C ILE A 38 -1.00 1.59 -3.27
N ASP A 39 -1.34 1.43 -4.55
CA ASP A 39 -0.51 0.66 -5.48
C ASP A 39 0.84 1.34 -5.74
N ASN A 40 0.87 2.68 -5.86
CA ASN A 40 2.12 3.43 -5.98
C ASN A 40 2.97 3.30 -4.71
N ILE A 41 2.36 3.48 -3.52
CA ILE A 41 3.06 3.37 -2.24
C ILE A 41 3.61 1.95 -2.04
N LYS A 42 2.81 0.92 -2.34
CA LYS A 42 3.27 -0.49 -2.31
C LYS A 42 4.47 -0.72 -3.20
N ASN A 43 4.45 -0.20 -4.43
CA ASN A 43 5.58 -0.35 -5.35
C ASN A 43 6.81 0.40 -4.83
N GLN A 44 6.65 1.63 -4.34
CA GLN A 44 7.75 2.39 -3.75
C GLN A 44 8.36 1.66 -2.54
N ILE A 45 7.53 1.13 -1.63
CA ILE A 45 8.00 0.35 -0.48
C ILE A 45 8.73 -0.91 -0.93
N LYS A 46 8.23 -1.65 -1.93
CA LYS A 46 8.93 -2.80 -2.51
C LYS A 46 10.29 -2.42 -3.09
N HIS A 47 10.38 -1.29 -3.78
CA HIS A 47 11.66 -0.79 -4.29
C HIS A 47 12.64 -0.42 -3.17
N GLN A 48 12.15 0.14 -2.06
CA GLN A 48 12.98 0.49 -0.90
C GLN A 48 13.45 -0.73 -0.10
N LEU A 49 12.59 -1.74 0.07
CA LEU A 49 12.92 -2.98 0.79
C LEU A 49 13.83 -3.92 -0.02
N GLY A 50 13.96 -3.68 -1.33
CA GLY A 50 14.69 -4.55 -2.24
C GLY A 50 13.97 -5.89 -2.48
N PRO A 51 14.51 -6.74 -3.35
CA PRO A 51 14.01 -8.09 -3.52
C PRO A 51 14.17 -8.86 -2.21
N ILE A 52 13.05 -9.30 -1.64
CA ILE A 52 13.06 -10.20 -0.50
C ILE A 52 13.46 -11.57 -1.06
N GLU A 53 14.73 -11.94 -0.90
CA GLU A 53 15.13 -13.33 -1.06
C GLU A 53 14.47 -14.11 0.07
N ILE A 54 13.34 -14.76 -0.24
CA ILE A 54 12.77 -15.76 0.64
C ILE A 54 13.77 -16.92 0.61
N SER A 55 14.75 -16.87 1.52
CA SER A 55 15.64 -17.99 1.79
C SER A 55 14.80 -19.10 2.38
N SER A 56 14.20 -19.90 1.50
CA SER A 56 13.69 -21.21 1.85
C SER A 56 14.90 -21.97 2.33
N HIS A 57 14.99 -22.07 3.65
CA HIS A 57 16.04 -22.78 4.36
C HIS A 57 16.27 -24.13 3.65
N SER A 58 17.41 -24.28 2.98
CA SER A 58 17.80 -25.57 2.43
C SER A 58 18.03 -26.53 3.61
N LYS A 59 17.80 -27.84 3.40
CA LYS A 59 17.92 -28.88 4.43
C LYS A 59 19.33 -29.01 5.04
N GLU A 60 20.29 -28.19 4.60
CA GLU A 60 21.70 -28.19 5.00
C GLU A 60 22.16 -26.83 5.55
N CYS A 61 21.25 -25.99 6.07
CA CYS A 61 21.64 -24.71 6.64
C CYS A 61 22.22 -24.86 8.06
N SER A 62 23.39 -24.27 8.29
CA SER A 62 24.16 -24.37 9.54
C SER A 62 23.83 -23.30 10.59
N CYS A 63 22.69 -22.60 10.50
CA CYS A 63 22.43 -21.39 11.30
C CYS A 63 22.13 -21.62 12.80
N GLY A 64 22.21 -22.85 13.32
CA GLY A 64 22.03 -23.12 14.76
C GLY A 64 20.60 -22.95 15.30
N CYS A 65 19.63 -22.57 14.47
CA CYS A 65 18.23 -22.34 14.87
C CYS A 65 17.39 -23.62 14.99
N HIS A 66 17.98 -24.82 14.89
CA HIS A 66 17.28 -26.11 15.03
C HIS A 66 17.21 -26.62 16.48
N ALA A 67 17.03 -25.73 17.46
CA ALA A 67 16.64 -26.14 18.80
C ALA A 67 15.16 -26.53 18.77
N LYS A 68 14.90 -27.83 18.59
CA LYS A 68 13.56 -28.43 18.62
C LYS A 68 12.86 -28.12 19.93
N HIS A 69 11.58 -27.74 19.85
CA HIS A 69 10.64 -27.90 20.93
C HIS A 69 9.38 -28.61 20.44
#